data_AF-A0A0B6YPV2-F1
#
_entry.id   AF-A0A0B6YPV2-F1
#
_cell.length_a   1.000
_cell.length_b   1.000
_cell.length_c   1.000
_cell.angle_alpha   90.00
_cell.angle_beta   90.00
_cell.angle_gamma   90.00
#
_symmetry.space_group_name_H-M   'P 1'
#
loop_
_entity.id
_entity.type
_entity.pdbx_description
1 polymer ?
#
loop_
_entity_poly.entity_id
_entity_poly.type
_entity_poly.pdbx_seq_one_letter_code
_entity_poly.pdbx_strand_id
1 'polypeptide(L)'
;QSCPAGTFFDVAREKCDFVSEVVACGGSPSSSTTLAPQDQPENDPFCVGKSDGYYALNCSSKYYSCMIDISFVMSCSGDLFYDDKFQQCLTREEATTCGGKGPNTYTTVVPQSDFVASDPFCQGKTD
;
A
#
# COMPACT_ATOMS: atom_id res chain seq x y z
N GLN A 1 -35.42 8.73 15.07
CA GLN A 1 -34.15 9.04 14.38
C GLN A 1 -34.41 8.88 12.90
N SER A 2 -34.05 9.87 12.09
CA SER A 2 -34.31 9.85 10.65
C SER A 2 -32.97 9.71 9.93
N CYS A 3 -32.87 8.75 9.02
CA CYS A 3 -31.64 8.53 8.27
C CYS A 3 -31.49 9.57 7.15
N PRO A 4 -30.24 9.91 6.77
CA PRO A 4 -29.97 10.73 5.58
C PRO A 4 -30.66 10.17 4.33
N ALA A 5 -31.01 11.05 3.40
CA ALA A 5 -31.69 10.67 2.16
C ALA A 5 -30.91 9.56 1.43
N GLY A 6 -31.59 8.44 1.15
CA GLY A 6 -31.02 7.27 0.47
C GLY A 6 -30.48 6.17 1.40
N THR A 7 -30.59 6.31 2.72
CA THR A 7 -30.20 5.29 3.70
C THR A 7 -31.37 4.90 4.61
N PHE A 8 -31.36 3.65 5.08
CA PHE A 8 -32.38 3.01 5.89
C PHE A 8 -31.79 2.59 7.22
N PHE A 9 -32.60 2.64 8.28
CA PHE A 9 -32.13 2.29 9.61
C PHE A 9 -32.00 0.77 9.75
N ASP A 10 -30.78 0.28 9.95
CA ASP A 10 -30.49 -1.09 10.30
C ASP A 10 -30.61 -1.27 11.83
N VAL A 11 -31.67 -1.95 12.25
CA VAL A 11 -31.91 -2.28 13.67
C VAL A 11 -30.84 -3.24 14.21
N ALA A 12 -30.26 -4.10 13.36
CA ALA A 12 -29.25 -5.06 13.79
C ALA A 12 -27.88 -4.39 14.07
N ARG A 13 -27.61 -3.23 13.47
CA ARG A 13 -26.35 -2.47 13.61
C ARG A 13 -26.54 -1.09 14.27
N GLU A 14 -27.77 -0.78 14.64
CA GLU A 14 -28.22 0.50 15.20
C GLU A 14 -27.72 1.73 14.42
N LYS A 15 -27.59 1.61 13.10
CA LYS A 15 -27.05 2.66 12.22
C LYS A 15 -27.82 2.76 10.90
N CYS A 16 -27.64 3.86 10.19
CA CYS A 16 -28.22 4.03 8.86
C CYS A 16 -27.30 3.41 7.80
N ASP A 17 -27.82 2.45 7.02
CA ASP A 17 -27.12 1.75 5.94
C ASP A 17 -27.93 1.79 4.64
N PHE A 18 -27.33 1.36 3.53
CA PHE A 18 -28.04 1.27 2.26
C PHE A 18 -29.08 0.14 2.28
N VAL A 19 -30.15 0.30 1.50
CA VAL A 19 -31.24 -0.70 1.39
C VAL A 19 -30.74 -2.10 1.03
N SER A 20 -29.63 -2.19 0.29
CA SER A 20 -28.98 -3.46 -0.09
C SER A 20 -28.33 -4.19 1.08
N GLU A 21 -28.03 -3.49 2.18
CA GLU A 21 -27.31 -4.00 3.36
C GLU A 21 -28.24 -4.22 4.57
N VAL A 22 -29.39 -3.53 4.58
CA VAL A 22 -30.37 -3.59 5.67
C VAL A 22 -31.25 -4.83 5.50
N VAL A 23 -31.05 -5.84 6.37
CA VAL A 23 -31.81 -7.10 6.36
C VAL A 23 -33.32 -6.86 6.46
N ALA A 24 -33.73 -5.88 7.27
CA ALA A 24 -35.14 -5.51 7.42
C ALA A 24 -35.80 -5.02 6.11
N CYS A 25 -35.00 -4.56 5.13
CA CYS A 25 -35.45 -4.13 3.82
C CYS A 25 -35.22 -5.17 2.72
N GLY A 26 -34.84 -6.41 3.07
CA GLY A 26 -34.51 -7.46 2.11
C GLY A 26 -33.11 -7.34 1.51
N GLY A 27 -32.27 -6.46 2.07
CA GLY A 27 -30.85 -6.42 1.79
C GLY A 27 -30.16 -7.68 2.33
N SER A 28 -29.13 -8.13 1.63
CA SER A 28 -28.18 -9.07 2.20
C SER A 28 -27.01 -8.23 2.69
N PRO A 29 -26.63 -8.31 3.97
CA PRO A 29 -25.39 -7.70 4.38
C PRO A 29 -24.32 -8.30 3.49
N SER A 30 -23.76 -7.49 2.60
CA SER A 30 -22.58 -7.87 1.91
C SER A 30 -21.62 -8.20 3.04
N SER A 31 -21.16 -9.45 3.11
CA SER A 31 -19.85 -9.76 3.69
C SER A 31 -18.81 -9.06 2.82
N SER A 32 -18.92 -7.73 2.75
CA SER A 32 -17.87 -6.79 2.49
C SER A 32 -16.79 -7.26 3.42
N THR A 33 -15.78 -7.83 2.77
CA THR A 33 -14.59 -8.43 3.34
C THR A 33 -14.40 -7.88 4.73
N THR A 34 -14.54 -8.74 5.74
CA THR A 34 -13.86 -8.49 7.01
C THR A 34 -12.44 -8.18 6.57
N LEU A 35 -12.11 -6.89 6.47
CA LEU A 35 -10.75 -6.43 6.62
C LEU A 35 -10.41 -7.12 7.93
N ALA A 36 -9.60 -8.19 7.83
CA ALA A 36 -8.88 -8.74 8.96
C ALA A 36 -8.46 -7.52 9.79
N PRO A 37 -8.61 -7.55 11.13
CA PRO A 37 -8.35 -6.40 11.99
C PRO A 37 -7.23 -5.62 11.35
N GLN A 38 -7.54 -4.44 10.79
CA GLN A 38 -6.48 -3.60 10.25
C GLN A 38 -5.67 -3.35 11.49
N ASP A 39 -4.59 -4.12 11.64
CA ASP A 39 -3.62 -3.98 12.71
C ASP A 39 -3.44 -2.49 12.78
N GLN A 40 -4.02 -1.88 13.81
CA GLN A 40 -3.63 -0.54 14.20
C GLN A 40 -2.12 -0.60 14.12
N PRO A 41 -1.45 0.28 13.34
CA PRO A 41 -0.01 0.20 13.17
C PRO A 41 0.52 -0.04 14.57
N GLU A 42 1.01 -1.27 14.80
CA GLU A 42 1.52 -1.64 16.11
C GLU A 42 2.49 -0.51 16.38
N ASN A 43 2.25 0.22 17.47
CA ASN A 43 2.83 1.52 17.71
C ASN A 43 4.32 1.29 18.03
N ASP A 44 5.03 0.85 17.01
CA ASP A 44 6.34 0.29 17.05
C ASP A 44 7.24 1.50 17.09
N PRO A 45 7.96 1.70 18.20
CA PRO A 45 8.82 2.86 18.35
C PRO A 45 10.00 2.84 17.38
N PHE A 46 10.11 1.85 16.47
CA PHE A 46 11.15 1.76 15.46
C PHE A 46 11.39 3.07 14.70
N CYS A 47 10.33 3.78 14.29
CA CYS A 47 10.45 5.01 13.51
C CYS A 47 10.68 6.26 14.35
N VAL A 48 10.58 6.18 15.69
CA VAL A 48 10.75 7.34 16.57
C VAL A 48 12.19 7.84 16.52
N GLY A 49 12.37 9.08 16.08
CA GLY A 49 13.69 9.71 15.91
C GLY A 49 14.46 9.24 14.68
N LYS A 50 13.82 8.49 13.77
CA LYS A 50 14.38 8.14 12.44
C LYS A 50 13.88 9.12 11.38
N SER A 51 14.66 9.26 10.31
CA SER A 51 14.22 10.01 9.13
C SER A 51 13.10 9.28 8.41
N ASP A 52 12.24 10.02 7.72
CA ASP A 52 11.22 9.43 6.84
C ASP A 52 11.88 8.59 5.74
N GLY A 53 11.31 7.42 5.47
CA GLY A 53 11.85 6.49 4.48
C GLY A 53 11.54 5.03 4.77
N TYR A 54 12.14 4.15 3.97
CA TYR A 54 11.94 2.72 4.07
C TYR A 54 13.16 2.02 4.67
N TYR A 55 12.90 1.09 5.58
CA TYR A 55 13.91 0.40 6.38
C TYR A 55 13.72 -1.11 6.29
N ALA A 56 14.76 -1.83 5.88
CA ALA A 56 14.74 -3.28 5.79
C ALA A 56 14.75 -3.96 7.16
N LEU A 57 14.07 -5.11 7.25
CA LEU A 57 14.06 -5.96 8.44
C LEU A 57 14.96 -7.18 8.25
N ASN A 58 16.29 -6.98 8.24
CA ASN A 58 17.24 -8.05 7.91
C ASN A 58 16.85 -8.76 6.59
N CYS A 59 17.19 -10.04 6.44
CA CYS A 59 16.72 -10.89 5.35
C CYS A 59 15.24 -11.29 5.55
N SER A 60 14.33 -10.31 5.47
CA SER A 60 12.89 -10.50 5.57
C SER A 60 12.16 -9.94 4.35
N SER A 61 10.99 -10.52 4.05
CA SER A 61 10.05 -9.97 3.09
C SER A 61 9.30 -8.75 3.64
N LYS A 62 9.29 -8.55 4.96
CA LYS A 62 8.69 -7.38 5.61
C LYS A 62 9.70 -6.23 5.72
N TYR A 63 9.21 -5.01 5.70
CA TYR A 63 10.01 -3.79 5.90
C TYR A 63 9.17 -2.68 6.56
N TYR A 64 9.83 -1.73 7.21
CA TYR A 64 9.17 -0.55 7.77
C TYR A 64 9.16 0.59 6.77
N SER A 65 8.03 1.29 6.70
CA SER A 65 7.87 2.59 6.07
C SER A 65 7.65 3.59 7.19
N CYS A 66 8.63 4.45 7.45
CA CYS A 66 8.55 5.50 8.45
C CYS A 66 8.02 6.79 7.85
N MET A 67 6.99 7.35 8.48
CA MET A 67 6.46 8.68 8.15
C MET A 67 6.10 9.41 9.45
N ILE A 68 6.77 10.52 9.74
CA ILE A 68 6.54 11.40 10.90
C ILE A 68 6.51 10.59 12.20
N ASP A 69 7.61 9.87 12.48
CA ASP A 69 7.77 8.96 13.63
C ASP A 69 6.77 7.78 13.70
N ILE A 70 5.88 7.62 12.71
CA ILE A 70 4.93 6.51 12.62
C ILE A 70 5.50 5.39 11.76
N SER A 71 5.47 4.17 12.28
CA SER A 71 5.90 2.95 11.61
C SER A 71 4.75 2.25 10.89
N PHE A 72 4.91 2.01 9.60
CA PHE A 72 4.02 1.16 8.81
C PHE A 72 4.76 -0.09 8.37
N VAL A 73 4.24 -1.28 8.68
CA VAL A 73 4.83 -2.54 8.22
C VAL A 73 4.29 -2.88 6.84
N MET A 74 5.18 -2.91 5.87
CA MET A 74 4.91 -3.32 4.50
C MET A 74 5.51 -4.71 4.25
N SER A 75 5.01 -5.41 3.24
CA SER A 75 5.54 -6.72 2.84
C SER A 75 5.74 -6.76 1.34
N CYS A 76 6.89 -7.31 0.91
CA CYS A 76 7.17 -7.63 -0.47
C CYS A 76 6.24 -8.75 -0.98
N SER A 77 5.93 -8.73 -2.27
CA SER A 77 5.12 -9.77 -2.89
C SER A 77 5.90 -11.07 -3.03
N GLY A 78 5.25 -12.20 -2.74
CA GLY A 78 5.87 -13.53 -2.85
C GLY A 78 7.08 -13.72 -1.92
N ASP A 79 8.09 -14.45 -2.41
CA ASP A 79 9.33 -14.74 -1.68
C ASP A 79 10.44 -13.71 -1.96
N LEU A 80 10.06 -12.45 -2.12
CA LEU A 80 11.01 -11.35 -2.26
C LEU A 80 11.36 -10.75 -0.90
N PHE A 81 12.58 -10.24 -0.80
CA PHE A 81 13.20 -9.70 0.39
C PHE A 81 13.51 -8.22 0.18
N TYR A 82 13.12 -7.38 1.12
CA TYR A 82 13.34 -5.94 0.97
C TYR A 82 14.82 -5.62 1.21
N ASP A 83 15.40 -4.86 0.29
CA ASP A 83 16.74 -4.34 0.39
C ASP A 83 16.69 -2.80 0.45
N ASP A 84 17.10 -2.24 1.59
CA ASP A 84 17.09 -0.81 1.85
C ASP A 84 18.18 -0.05 1.09
N LYS A 85 19.28 -0.72 0.71
CA LYS A 85 20.33 -0.13 -0.11
C LYS A 85 19.85 0.12 -1.54
N PHE A 86 19.02 -0.78 -2.07
CA PHE A 86 18.43 -0.68 -3.40
C PHE A 86 16.98 -0.18 -3.40
N GLN A 87 16.40 0.06 -2.22
CA GLN A 87 15.02 0.50 -1.99
C GLN A 87 13.98 -0.34 -2.73
N GLN A 88 14.20 -1.66 -2.81
CA GLN A 88 13.35 -2.55 -3.61
C GLN A 88 13.29 -3.98 -3.06
N CYS A 89 12.25 -4.70 -3.45
CA CYS A 89 12.08 -6.12 -3.14
C CYS A 89 12.90 -6.96 -4.14
N LEU A 90 13.94 -7.61 -3.64
CA LEU A 90 14.87 -8.44 -4.42
C LEU A 90 14.70 -9.92 -4.08
N THR A 91 15.22 -10.81 -4.93
CA THR A 91 15.34 -12.23 -4.56
C THR A 91 16.36 -12.39 -3.43
N ARG A 92 16.32 -13.52 -2.70
CA ARG A 92 17.26 -13.78 -1.59
C ARG A 92 18.72 -13.71 -2.04
N GLU A 93 19.01 -14.15 -3.26
CA GLU A 93 20.35 -14.21 -3.83
C GLU A 93 20.91 -12.83 -4.20
N GLU A 94 20.02 -11.86 -4.42
CA GLU A 94 20.34 -10.49 -4.82
C GLU A 94 20.33 -9.53 -3.62
N ALA A 95 19.39 -9.72 -2.69
CA ALA A 95 19.24 -8.91 -1.49
C ALA A 95 20.52 -8.92 -0.66
N THR A 96 21.16 -7.77 -0.52
CA THR A 96 22.37 -7.59 0.30
C THR A 96 22.08 -7.80 1.78
N THR A 97 20.83 -7.55 2.21
CA THR A 97 20.32 -7.90 3.55
C THR A 97 20.31 -9.41 3.81
N CYS A 98 20.33 -10.24 2.76
CA CYS A 98 20.44 -11.70 2.79
C CYS A 98 21.84 -12.23 2.45
N GLY A 99 22.83 -11.36 2.21
CA GLY A 99 24.17 -11.75 1.76
C GLY A 99 24.34 -11.83 0.24
N GLY A 100 23.34 -11.37 -0.52
CA GLY A 100 23.42 -11.17 -1.96
C GLY A 100 24.38 -10.05 -2.37
N LYS A 101 24.68 -9.98 -3.68
CA LYS A 101 25.64 -9.00 -4.24
C LYS A 101 24.95 -7.76 -4.85
N GLY A 102 23.64 -7.65 -4.68
CA GLY A 102 22.79 -6.69 -5.38
C GLY A 102 22.18 -7.28 -6.66
N PRO A 103 21.20 -6.58 -7.25
CA PRO A 103 20.53 -7.01 -8.47
C PRO A 103 21.55 -7.10 -9.61
N ASN A 104 21.54 -8.22 -10.32
CA ASN A 104 22.54 -8.56 -11.35
C ASN A 104 22.36 -7.79 -12.67
N THR A 105 21.23 -7.14 -12.85
CA THR A 105 21.01 -6.01 -13.75
C THR A 105 19.83 -5.25 -13.18
N TYR A 106 19.79 -3.92 -13.32
CA TYR A 106 18.62 -3.12 -12.99
C TYR A 106 17.37 -3.74 -13.65
N THR A 107 16.64 -4.60 -12.94
CA THR A 107 15.22 -4.84 -13.23
C THR A 107 14.57 -3.57 -12.74
N THR A 108 14.61 -2.57 -13.62
CA THR A 108 13.87 -1.33 -13.49
C THR A 108 12.42 -1.76 -13.34
N VAL A 109 11.92 -1.80 -12.10
CA VAL A 109 10.56 -1.37 -11.86
C VAL A 109 10.61 0.12 -12.19
N VAL A 110 10.56 0.42 -13.48
CA VAL A 110 10.32 1.78 -13.93
C VAL A 110 8.99 2.10 -13.26
N PRO A 111 8.85 3.13 -12.41
CA PRO A 111 7.57 3.81 -12.44
C PRO A 111 7.41 4.17 -13.91
N GLN A 112 6.41 3.63 -14.59
CA GLN A 112 6.12 3.98 -15.98
C GLN A 112 6.02 5.51 -16.07
N SER A 113 7.14 6.16 -16.37
CA SER A 113 7.25 7.54 -16.81
C SER A 113 7.96 7.60 -18.16
N ASP A 114 8.07 6.45 -18.84
CA ASP A 114 8.14 6.36 -20.30
C ASP A 114 6.77 6.71 -20.91
N PHE A 115 6.35 7.94 -20.64
CA PHE A 115 5.65 8.76 -21.62
C PHE A 115 6.35 10.13 -21.65
N VAL A 116 7.66 10.12 -21.93
CA VAL A 116 8.15 11.08 -22.92
C VAL A 116 7.59 10.60 -24.27
N ALA A 117 6.29 10.78 -24.48
CA ALA A 117 5.81 11.03 -25.82
C ALA A 117 6.38 12.39 -26.16
N SER A 118 7.51 12.37 -26.85
CA SER A 118 7.87 13.41 -27.79
C SER A 118 6.64 13.69 -28.64
N ASP A 119 5.88 14.71 -28.28
CA ASP A 119 4.77 15.24 -29.06
C ASP A 119 5.31 15.59 -30.46
N PRO A 120 4.96 14.88 -31.54
CA PRO A 120 5.43 15.21 -32.88
C PRO A 120 4.72 16.44 -33.48
N PHE A 121 4.03 17.25 -32.66
CA PHE A 121 3.19 18.38 -33.11
C PHE A 121 3.84 19.76 -33.09
N CYS A 122 5.09 19.91 -32.66
CA CYS A 122 5.81 21.18 -32.75
C CYS A 122 6.82 21.17 -33.91
N GLN A 123 6.30 21.04 -35.13
CA GLN A 123 7.04 21.41 -36.34
C GLN A 123 6.53 22.78 -36.83
N GLY A 124 7.35 23.81 -36.59
CA GLY A 124 7.48 24.97 -37.47
C GLY A 124 6.33 25.99 -37.50
N LYS A 125 6.39 26.96 -36.58
CA LYS A 125 5.98 28.34 -36.86
C LYS A 125 7.01 29.28 -36.22
N THR A 126 7.90 29.78 -37.06
CA THR A 126 8.71 30.98 -36.82
C THR A 126 7.78 32.20 -36.72
N ASP A 127 8.19 33.18 -35.93
CA ASP A 127 7.64 34.55 -35.83
C ASP A 127 7.37 35.18 -37.21
#